data_AF-A0AAV0L5Q8-F1
#
_entry.id   AF-A0AAV0L5Q8-F1
#
_cell.length_a   1.000
_cell.length_b   1.000
_cell.length_c   1.000
_cell.angle_alpha   90.00
_cell.angle_beta   90.00
_cell.angle_gamma   90.00
#
_symmetry.space_group_name_H-M   'P 1'
#
loop_
_entity.id
_entity.type
_entity.pdbx_description
1 polymer ?
#
loop_
_entity_poly.entity_id
_entity_poly.type
_entity_poly.pdbx_seq_one_letter_code
_entity_poly.pdbx_strand_id
1 'polypeptide(L)'
;MLSFVVDARLPVKSIIRGPDCVGKSDDIAYNKGVERLIDILVDETKNVKHENYNDYSYVHSYPNRDNGSVIGGATCDRQLWKLDCWSCLVTAKNKLNDNCGHTHDARIELADCSIWYKMIR
;
A
#
# COMPACT_ATOMS: atom_id res chain seq x y z
N MET A 1 -31.94 18.24 -21.68
CA MET A 1 -30.69 17.44 -21.59
C MET A 1 -29.69 18.22 -20.77
N LEU A 2 -29.59 17.96 -19.46
CA LEU A 2 -28.54 18.51 -18.60
C LEU A 2 -27.48 17.43 -18.46
N SER A 3 -26.37 17.60 -19.18
CA SER A 3 -25.19 16.77 -19.02
C SER A 3 -24.49 17.13 -17.71
N PHE A 4 -24.75 16.39 -16.65
CA PHE A 4 -23.88 16.38 -15.48
C PHE A 4 -22.65 15.55 -15.83
N VAL A 5 -21.59 16.23 -16.26
CA VAL A 5 -20.25 15.67 -16.31
C VAL A 5 -19.74 15.61 -14.87
N VAL A 6 -19.96 14.48 -14.19
CA VAL A 6 -19.23 14.14 -12.96
C VAL A 6 -18.86 12.67 -13.02
N ASP A 7 -17.84 12.35 -13.81
CA ASP A 7 -17.01 11.19 -13.50
C ASP A 7 -15.57 11.53 -13.92
N ALA A 8 -15.04 12.61 -13.33
CA ALA A 8 -13.61 12.84 -13.31
C ALA A 8 -12.99 11.85 -12.31
N ARG A 9 -12.94 10.56 -12.67
CA ARG A 9 -12.01 9.63 -12.05
C ARG A 9 -10.63 10.15 -12.37
N LEU A 10 -10.04 10.86 -11.41
CA LEU A 10 -8.74 11.49 -11.53
C LEU A 10 -7.74 10.46 -12.11
N PRO A 11 -7.11 10.78 -13.25
CA PRO A 11 -6.16 9.87 -13.87
C PRO A 11 -4.93 9.80 -12.97
N VAL A 12 -4.66 8.62 -12.41
CA VAL A 12 -3.54 8.33 -11.51
C VAL A 12 -3.62 9.15 -10.21
N LYS A 13 -4.17 8.53 -9.15
CA LYS A 13 -4.24 9.12 -7.81
C LYS A 13 -2.88 9.72 -7.45
N SER A 14 -2.82 11.06 -7.41
CA SER A 14 -1.56 11.80 -7.33
C SER A 14 -0.84 11.45 -6.04
N ILE A 15 0.49 11.39 -6.10
CA ILE A 15 1.31 11.25 -4.89
C ILE A 15 1.20 12.57 -4.12
N ILE A 16 0.68 12.52 -2.90
CA ILE A 16 0.63 13.67 -2.00
C ILE A 16 1.86 13.69 -1.10
N ARG A 17 2.44 12.52 -0.79
CA ARG A 17 3.69 12.40 -0.02
C ARG A 17 4.46 11.13 -0.37
N GLY A 18 5.79 11.20 -0.28
CA GLY A 18 6.70 10.12 -0.65
C GLY A 18 6.94 10.05 -2.16
N PRO A 19 7.60 8.99 -2.67
CA PRO A 19 8.07 7.81 -1.95
C PRO A 19 9.25 8.13 -1.02
N ASP A 20 9.07 7.88 0.27
CA ASP A 20 10.11 7.98 1.28
C ASP A 20 10.74 6.60 1.43
N CYS A 21 11.98 6.41 0.96
CA CYS A 21 12.68 5.13 0.97
C CYS A 21 13.90 5.21 1.89
N VAL A 22 14.04 4.27 2.84
CA VAL A 22 15.09 4.29 3.86
C VAL A 22 15.90 3.01 3.82
N GLY A 23 17.22 3.17 3.64
CA GLY A 23 18.18 2.07 3.58
C GLY A 23 18.01 1.17 2.36
N LYS A 24 18.99 0.31 2.08
CA LYS A 24 18.92 -0.71 1.03
C LYS A 24 19.13 -2.08 1.66
N SER A 25 18.38 -3.06 1.17
CA SER A 25 18.44 -4.44 1.60
C SER A 25 18.92 -5.33 0.47
N ASP A 26 20.06 -5.98 0.66
CA ASP A 26 20.55 -7.02 -0.26
C ASP A 26 20.06 -8.43 0.15
N ASP A 27 19.29 -8.52 1.24
CA ASP A 27 18.78 -9.78 1.75
C ASP A 27 17.58 -10.30 0.93
N ILE A 28 17.79 -11.41 0.24
CA ILE A 28 16.80 -12.03 -0.65
C ILE A 28 15.56 -12.51 0.12
N ALA A 29 15.73 -13.06 1.32
CA ALA A 29 14.61 -13.58 2.11
C ALA A 29 13.72 -12.46 2.64
N TYR A 30 14.34 -11.35 3.09
CA TYR A 30 13.68 -10.15 3.52
C TYR A 30 12.94 -9.50 2.37
N ASN A 31 13.59 -9.31 1.21
CA ASN A 31 12.98 -8.69 0.05
C ASN A 31 11.75 -9.49 -0.43
N LYS A 32 11.82 -10.82 -0.45
CA LYS A 32 10.64 -11.69 -0.70
C LYS A 32 9.56 -11.55 0.37
N GLY A 33 9.95 -11.33 1.62
CA GLY A 33 9.01 -11.06 2.72
C GLY A 33 8.26 -9.74 2.55
N VAL A 34 8.97 -8.70 2.11
CA VAL A 34 8.37 -7.38 1.77
C VAL A 34 7.38 -7.53 0.62
N GLU A 35 7.76 -8.21 -0.46
CA GLU A 35 6.86 -8.46 -1.60
C GLU A 35 5.57 -9.17 -1.17
N ARG A 36 5.70 -10.26 -0.39
CA ARG A 36 4.56 -11.02 0.15
C ARG A 36 3.67 -10.16 1.05
N LEU A 37 4.29 -9.37 1.92
CA LEU A 37 3.56 -8.48 2.83
C LEU A 37 2.71 -7.48 2.04
N ILE A 38 3.29 -6.81 1.04
CA ILE A 38 2.56 -5.81 0.25
C ILE A 38 1.44 -6.47 -0.55
N ASP A 39 1.66 -7.65 -1.11
CA ASP A 39 0.60 -8.38 -1.81
C ASP A 39 -0.55 -8.77 -0.88
N ILE A 40 -0.27 -9.23 0.34
CA ILE A 40 -1.30 -9.52 1.36
C ILE A 40 -2.11 -8.25 1.66
N LEU A 41 -1.44 -7.12 1.92
CA LEU A 41 -2.11 -5.86 2.22
C LEU A 41 -3.03 -5.40 1.09
N VAL A 42 -2.63 -5.61 -0.17
CA VAL A 42 -3.46 -5.28 -1.34
C VAL A 42 -4.63 -6.27 -1.48
N ASP A 43 -4.41 -7.57 -1.30
CA ASP A 43 -5.45 -8.59 -1.51
C ASP A 43 -6.51 -8.60 -0.39
N GLU A 44 -6.14 -8.30 0.85
CA GLU A 44 -7.09 -8.18 1.97
C GLU A 44 -8.17 -7.14 1.66
N THR A 45 -7.82 -6.06 0.96
CA THR A 45 -8.77 -4.99 0.61
C THR A 45 -9.91 -5.42 -0.31
N LYS A 46 -9.74 -6.51 -1.07
CA LYS A 46 -10.81 -7.05 -1.93
C LYS A 46 -11.93 -7.69 -1.10
N ASN A 47 -11.59 -8.28 0.04
CA ASN A 47 -12.45 -9.19 0.78
C ASN A 47 -13.14 -8.53 1.97
N VAL A 48 -12.84 -7.26 2.26
CA VAL A 48 -13.43 -6.59 3.43
C VAL A 48 -14.90 -6.31 3.21
N LYS A 49 -15.72 -6.67 4.19
CA LYS A 49 -17.07 -6.15 4.34
C LYS A 49 -16.93 -4.81 5.06
N HIS A 50 -17.06 -3.70 4.33
CA HIS A 50 -16.97 -2.35 4.87
C HIS A 50 -18.21 -2.08 5.75
N GLU A 51 -18.21 -2.62 6.96
CA GLU A 51 -19.29 -2.53 7.94
C GLU A 51 -18.90 -1.60 9.09
N ASN A 52 -17.61 -1.30 9.29
CA ASN A 52 -17.08 -0.48 10.38
C ASN A 52 -15.95 0.48 9.96
N TYR A 53 -15.67 1.45 10.82
CA TYR A 53 -14.65 2.50 10.64
C TYR A 53 -13.21 1.99 10.42
N ASN A 54 -12.85 0.83 10.97
CA ASN A 54 -11.50 0.25 10.91
C ASN A 54 -11.23 -0.55 9.62
N ASP A 55 -12.22 -0.71 8.76
CA ASP A 55 -12.19 -1.58 7.58
C ASP A 55 -11.34 -1.02 6.41
N TYR A 56 -10.75 0.15 6.60
CA TYR A 56 -9.95 0.85 5.60
C TYR A 56 -8.47 0.90 5.95
N SER A 57 -8.04 0.27 7.05
CA SER A 57 -6.64 0.21 7.46
C SER A 57 -6.23 -1.22 7.78
N TYR A 58 -5.17 -1.66 7.12
CA TYR A 58 -4.66 -3.03 7.15
C TYR A 58 -3.25 -2.99 7.71
N VAL A 59 -2.93 -3.87 8.64
CA VAL A 59 -1.58 -4.01 9.17
C VAL A 59 -1.26 -5.49 9.24
N HIS A 60 -0.16 -5.87 8.62
CA HIS A 60 0.31 -7.24 8.62
C HIS A 60 1.80 -7.27 8.90
N SER A 61 2.28 -8.37 9.46
CA SER A 61 3.70 -8.64 9.64
C SER A 61 4.08 -9.93 8.95
N TYR A 62 5.21 -9.93 8.26
CA TYR A 62 5.80 -11.12 7.68
C TYR A 62 7.07 -11.48 8.44
N PRO A 63 7.09 -12.63 9.15
CA PRO A 63 8.25 -13.05 9.92
C PRO A 63 9.39 -13.46 8.99
N ASN A 64 10.59 -13.01 9.30
CA ASN A 64 11.82 -13.50 8.69
C ASN A 64 12.79 -13.90 9.81
N ARG A 65 13.24 -15.15 9.77
CA ARG A 65 13.97 -15.80 10.87
C ARG A 65 15.42 -15.34 11.00
N ASP A 66 16.03 -14.85 9.91
CA ASP A 66 17.47 -14.65 9.87
C ASP A 66 17.85 -13.17 9.94
N ASN A 67 17.18 -12.29 9.17
CA ASN A 67 17.68 -10.93 8.92
C ASN A 67 16.71 -9.80 9.27
N GLY A 68 15.71 -10.08 10.10
CA GLY A 68 14.71 -9.12 10.60
C GLY A 68 13.36 -9.26 9.91
N SER A 69 12.29 -9.26 10.70
CA SER A 69 10.92 -9.37 10.16
C SER A 69 10.49 -8.05 9.52
N VAL A 70 9.43 -8.07 8.72
CA VAL A 70 8.84 -6.85 8.15
C VAL A 70 7.43 -6.66 8.67
N ILE A 71 7.08 -5.43 9.04
CA ILE A 71 5.70 -5.02 9.34
C ILE A 71 5.33 -3.90 8.38
N GLY A 72 4.07 -3.86 7.96
CA GLY A 72 3.59 -2.79 7.10
C GLY A 72 2.10 -2.65 7.16
N GLY A 73 1.63 -1.60 6.51
CA GLY A 73 0.22 -1.30 6.45
C GLY A 73 -0.20 -0.60 5.18
N ALA A 74 -1.48 -0.77 4.88
CA ALA A 74 -2.17 -0.10 3.80
C ALA A 74 -3.37 0.64 4.38
N THR A 75 -3.65 1.83 3.89
CA THR A 75 -4.84 2.59 4.29
C THR A 75 -5.52 3.16 3.07
N CYS A 76 -6.84 3.16 3.03
CA CYS A 76 -7.66 3.81 2.01
C CYS A 76 -8.49 4.94 2.61
N ASP A 77 -8.84 5.92 1.77
CA ASP A 77 -9.88 6.88 2.10
C ASP A 77 -11.23 6.14 2.26
N ARG A 78 -11.99 6.56 3.28
CA ARG A 78 -13.24 5.91 3.69
C ARG A 78 -14.36 6.06 2.68
N GLN A 79 -14.28 7.05 1.82
CA GLN A 79 -15.29 7.35 0.80
C GLN A 79 -15.10 6.48 -0.45
N LEU A 80 -13.96 5.79 -0.58
CA LEU A 80 -13.71 4.90 -1.71
C LEU A 80 -14.55 3.64 -1.63
N TRP A 81 -15.05 3.22 -2.78
CA TRP A 81 -15.63 1.90 -2.95
C TRP A 81 -14.51 0.84 -2.99
N LYS A 82 -14.85 -0.42 -2.68
CA LYS A 82 -13.88 -1.52 -2.57
C LYS A 82 -12.92 -1.61 -3.76
N LEU A 83 -13.46 -1.54 -4.98
CA LEU A 83 -12.67 -1.62 -6.21
C LEU A 83 -11.75 -0.40 -6.41
N ASP A 84 -12.19 0.80 -5.99
CA ASP A 84 -11.38 2.02 -6.10
C ASP A 84 -10.28 2.07 -5.04
N CYS A 85 -10.52 1.52 -3.85
CA CYS A 85 -9.50 1.32 -2.82
C CYS A 85 -8.45 0.32 -3.30
N TRP A 86 -8.88 -0.85 -3.79
CA TRP A 86 -7.97 -1.84 -4.34
C TRP A 86 -7.13 -1.27 -5.50
N SER A 87 -7.77 -0.58 -6.45
CA SER A 87 -7.08 0.06 -7.58
C SER A 87 -6.08 1.13 -7.12
N CYS A 88 -6.41 1.90 -6.08
CA CYS A 88 -5.48 2.84 -5.46
C CYS A 88 -4.25 2.15 -4.90
N LEU A 89 -4.45 1.10 -4.12
CA LEU A 89 -3.36 0.37 -3.48
C LEU A 89 -2.48 -0.38 -4.49
N VAL A 90 -3.04 -0.89 -5.59
CA VAL A 90 -2.25 -1.40 -6.72
C VAL A 90 -1.37 -0.30 -7.31
N THR A 91 -1.93 0.90 -7.52
CA THR A 91 -1.15 2.04 -8.02
C THR A 91 -0.06 2.46 -7.05
N ALA A 92 -0.37 2.50 -5.75
CA ALA A 92 0.58 2.82 -4.68
C ALA A 92 1.70 1.77 -4.62
N LYS A 93 1.37 0.47 -4.70
CA LYS A 93 2.33 -0.64 -4.74
C LYS A 93 3.30 -0.48 -5.89
N ASN A 94 2.79 -0.25 -7.11
CA ASN A 94 3.64 -0.12 -8.30
C ASN A 94 4.60 1.07 -8.15
N LYS A 95 4.09 2.23 -7.72
CA LYS A 95 4.92 3.41 -7.46
C LYS A 95 5.95 3.17 -6.34
N LEU A 96 5.55 2.50 -5.26
CA LEU A 96 6.47 2.15 -4.16
C LEU A 96 7.59 1.23 -4.66
N ASN A 97 7.27 0.24 -5.48
CA ASN A 97 8.25 -0.70 -6.04
C ASN A 97 9.21 0.00 -7.02
N ASP A 98 8.68 0.82 -7.92
CA ASP A 98 9.46 1.56 -8.93
C ASP A 98 10.49 2.51 -8.28
N ASN A 99 10.19 3.05 -7.10
CA ASN A 99 11.04 4.04 -6.43
C ASN A 99 11.87 3.45 -5.27
N CYS A 100 11.27 2.58 -4.45
CA CYS A 100 11.85 2.08 -3.20
C CYS A 100 12.28 0.61 -3.26
N GLY A 101 12.44 0.01 -4.46
CA GLY A 101 12.85 -1.38 -4.61
C GLY A 101 13.98 -1.79 -3.64
N HIS A 102 13.74 -2.87 -2.89
CA HIS A 102 14.65 -3.47 -1.91
C HIS A 102 15.17 -2.51 -0.83
N THR A 103 14.28 -1.86 -0.07
CA THR A 103 14.66 -0.94 1.03
C THR A 103 14.19 -1.50 2.38
N HIS A 104 14.73 -0.97 3.48
CA HIS A 104 14.36 -1.45 4.82
C HIS A 104 13.06 -0.84 5.33
N ASP A 105 12.78 0.39 4.94
CA ASP A 105 11.52 1.06 5.24
C ASP A 105 11.14 1.88 4.01
N ALA A 106 9.85 1.84 3.66
CA ALA A 106 9.32 2.66 2.59
C ALA A 106 7.90 3.11 2.90
N ARG A 107 7.56 4.32 2.45
CA ARG A 107 6.20 4.86 2.51
C ARG A 107 5.84 5.64 1.26
N ILE A 108 4.59 5.50 0.83
CA ILE A 108 3.98 6.35 -0.19
C ILE A 108 2.55 6.70 0.22
N GLU A 109 2.17 7.95 -0.01
CA GLU A 109 0.81 8.45 0.19
C GLU A 109 0.30 9.03 -1.11
N LEU A 110 -0.72 8.40 -1.66
CA LEU A 110 -1.54 8.93 -2.73
C LEU A 110 -2.72 9.68 -2.14
N ALA A 111 -3.45 10.39 -3.00
CA ALA A 111 -4.62 11.17 -2.58
C ALA A 111 -5.64 10.39 -1.76
N ASP A 112 -5.88 9.14 -2.14
CA ASP A 112 -6.94 8.35 -1.52
C ASP A 112 -6.44 7.05 -0.87
N CYS A 113 -5.13 6.81 -0.80
CA CYS A 113 -4.58 5.66 -0.10
C CYS A 113 -3.09 5.80 0.19
N SER A 114 -2.58 4.99 1.12
CA SER A 114 -1.17 4.93 1.44
C SER A 114 -0.71 3.50 1.65
N ILE A 115 0.56 3.22 1.34
CA ILE A 115 1.25 1.98 1.70
C ILE A 115 2.54 2.33 2.41
N TRP A 116 2.84 1.61 3.48
CA TRP A 116 4.12 1.69 4.17
C TRP A 116 4.58 0.32 4.66
N TYR A 117 5.89 0.13 4.78
CA TYR A 117 6.48 -1.02 5.44
C TYR A 117 7.77 -0.63 6.14
N LYS A 118 8.18 -1.39 7.15
CA LYS A 118 9.44 -1.22 7.86
C LYS A 118 10.00 -2.55 8.35
N MET A 119 11.32 -2.66 8.36
CA MET A 119 12.04 -3.72 9.02
C MET A 119 11.89 -3.58 10.54
N ILE A 120 11.68 -4.71 11.21
CA ILE A 120 11.73 -4.85 12.66
C ILE A 120 12.77 -5.92 13.01
N ARG A 121 13.69 -5.56 13.90
CA ARG A 121 14.74 -6.44 14.42
C ARG A 121 14.65 -6.50 15.94
#